data_AF-F0WV48-F1
#
_entry.id   AF-F0WV48-F1
#
_cell.length_a   1.000
_cell.length_b   1.000
_cell.length_c   1.000
_cell.angle_alpha   90.00
_cell.angle_beta   90.00
_cell.angle_gamma   90.00
#
_symmetry.space_group_name_H-M   'P 1'
#
loop_
_entity.id
_entity.type
_entity.pdbx_description
1 polymer ?
#
loop_
_entity_poly.entity_id
_entity_poly.type
_entity_poly.pdbx_seq_one_letter_code
_entity_poly.pdbx_strand_id
1 'polypeptide(L)'
;MEESSGTKASSLIELCLPLCLSSTQSPCAIAIIEFHGFRAIRFIRIKARKTIAICSRWFRNASHASSIQKHNRFIAMDSVEMDTELNRLRMENRAKDETLHQLKLKTKAFVDSMRKELAIEKAKVAQLSDTNTLENELETSKKTCERLQQQLRHSQSSIEPEKIQQLTEKHQQYKIEIEHLQKQLLDRDFQLEQLPIYRDKLATQEQITAQTQEVNASLQSHLNVVSRSYESEQPRIMELQDALANSQSKFEILERQLQEDTSHMARMQDQLRVKETQVLAHEKEMQQLRREAQASHELEEAQAKYRLLENDFELLKISSEGSHKEELSKRQKAKTLVLGLSADKQALLDQKDQQQREIDRLRMELNQKNVENERRVKQLNENSQQKLVQAASSVHELTDEIQILKQTLHVLQESEKSQQRARELATAKREVEESNKKRLAAKAETQKLAIELESLQKIAQQHNLTTETLCRSLVLKLGNLAERVQEALQILEKRMQKPTTCSDNQATEEVRHPEMAHEKNLTTRAVRGTAFNQQSFLGIDTAEQSLMQLQEKLSMVAELTEKLCEVSMDQQEVSLKEVVKTRLTQFVTQCFAEKVRQAYTKVDEGTESLFESAKASVHSSS
;
A
#
# COMPACT_ATOMS: atom_id res chain seq x y z
N MET A 1 -11.64 -29.80 -35.23
CA MET A 1 -11.51 -30.44 -33.91
C MET A 1 -12.56 -29.78 -33.05
N GLU A 2 -13.77 -30.34 -33.07
CA GLU A 2 -14.24 -31.31 -32.05
C GLU A 2 -14.46 -30.56 -30.73
N GLU A 3 -15.59 -30.60 -30.03
CA GLU A 3 -16.87 -31.28 -30.15
C GLU A 3 -17.75 -30.63 -29.03
N SER A 4 -19.07 -30.48 -29.21
CA SER A 4 -20.11 -31.24 -28.47
C SER A 4 -20.13 -31.00 -26.94
N SER A 5 -21.22 -30.74 -26.21
CA SER A 5 -22.67 -30.91 -26.39
C SER A 5 -23.37 -30.33 -25.15
N GLY A 6 -24.70 -30.09 -25.22
CA GLY A 6 -25.43 -29.89 -23.97
C GLY A 6 -26.90 -29.43 -24.02
N THR A 7 -27.72 -29.81 -25.01
CA THR A 7 -29.17 -29.58 -24.94
C THR A 7 -29.95 -30.89 -25.09
N LYS A 8 -30.45 -31.37 -23.95
CA LYS A 8 -31.57 -32.30 -23.75
C LYS A 8 -32.69 -31.44 -23.11
N ALA A 9 -34.00 -31.62 -23.30
CA ALA A 9 -34.81 -32.69 -23.84
C ALA A 9 -36.26 -32.17 -24.03
N SER A 10 -37.08 -33.09 -24.55
CA SER A 10 -38.56 -33.17 -24.54
C SER A 10 -39.18 -32.85 -25.91
N SER A 11 -39.41 -33.85 -26.78
CA SER A 11 -40.46 -34.90 -26.71
C SER A 11 -41.85 -34.25 -26.62
N LEU A 12 -42.86 -34.58 -27.43
CA LEU A 12 -43.43 -35.86 -27.84
C LEU A 12 -44.66 -35.53 -28.73
N ILE A 13 -45.28 -36.55 -29.38
CA ILE A 13 -46.66 -36.57 -29.96
C ILE A 13 -46.77 -35.93 -31.37
N GLU A 14 -47.30 -36.54 -32.45
CA GLU A 14 -48.03 -37.79 -32.71
C GLU A 14 -48.17 -37.99 -34.25
N LEU A 15 -48.24 -39.27 -34.64
CA LEU A 15 -49.11 -39.88 -35.66
C LEU A 15 -49.02 -39.51 -37.15
N CYS A 16 -48.53 -40.50 -37.90
CA CYS A 16 -48.83 -40.81 -39.29
C CYS A 16 -50.34 -41.02 -39.54
N LEU A 17 -50.83 -40.57 -40.71
CA LEU A 17 -51.62 -41.40 -41.63
C LEU A 17 -51.70 -40.72 -43.01
N PRO A 18 -51.59 -41.47 -44.13
CA PRO A 18 -51.65 -40.92 -45.47
C PRO A 18 -53.07 -40.97 -46.07
N LEU A 19 -53.31 -40.03 -46.97
CA LEU A 19 -54.44 -39.98 -47.89
C LEU A 19 -54.42 -41.18 -48.84
N CYS A 20 -55.57 -41.84 -48.99
CA CYS A 20 -56.07 -42.38 -50.26
C CYS A 20 -57.46 -42.97 -50.03
N LEU A 21 -58.51 -42.34 -50.57
CA LEU A 21 -59.72 -43.02 -51.04
C LEU A 21 -60.49 -42.06 -51.96
N SER A 22 -60.43 -42.37 -53.24
CA SER A 22 -61.37 -42.01 -54.28
C SER A 22 -62.79 -42.50 -53.94
N SER A 23 -63.81 -41.66 -54.10
CA SER A 23 -64.90 -41.86 -55.07
C SER A 23 -66.05 -40.86 -54.85
N THR A 24 -66.46 -40.27 -55.98
CA THR A 24 -67.83 -39.87 -56.37
C THR A 24 -68.91 -39.76 -55.28
N GLN A 25 -69.40 -38.54 -55.02
CA GLN A 25 -70.82 -38.14 -55.20
C GLN A 25 -71.14 -36.75 -54.61
N SER A 26 -71.91 -35.96 -55.38
CA SER A 26 -72.77 -34.83 -55.00
C SER A 26 -72.13 -33.50 -54.51
N PRO A 27 -72.19 -32.42 -55.32
CA PRO A 27 -71.72 -31.10 -54.94
C PRO A 27 -72.90 -30.20 -54.51
N CYS A 28 -73.38 -30.29 -53.26
CA CYS A 28 -74.28 -29.24 -52.71
C CYS A 28 -74.30 -29.12 -51.18
N ALA A 29 -73.79 -30.08 -50.40
CA ALA A 29 -73.88 -30.02 -48.92
C ALA A 29 -72.55 -29.75 -48.18
N ILE A 30 -71.41 -29.77 -48.87
CA ILE A 30 -70.07 -29.71 -48.22
C ILE A 30 -69.62 -28.26 -47.90
N ALA A 31 -70.16 -27.26 -48.59
CA ALA A 31 -69.75 -25.86 -48.42
C ALA A 31 -70.17 -25.24 -47.06
N ILE A 32 -71.15 -25.80 -46.36
CA ILE A 32 -71.63 -25.25 -45.07
C ILE A 32 -70.84 -25.84 -43.88
N ILE A 33 -70.34 -27.08 -43.99
CA ILE A 33 -69.58 -27.72 -42.89
C ILE A 33 -68.12 -27.23 -42.87
N GLU A 34 -67.51 -26.96 -44.02
CA GLU A 34 -66.12 -26.45 -44.08
C GLU A 34 -66.00 -25.01 -43.55
N PHE A 35 -67.03 -24.17 -43.73
CA PHE A 35 -66.99 -22.78 -43.27
C PHE A 35 -67.12 -22.64 -41.75
N HIS A 36 -67.91 -23.52 -41.11
CA HIS A 36 -68.02 -23.56 -39.65
C HIS A 36 -66.83 -24.26 -38.98
N GLY A 37 -66.26 -25.31 -39.60
CA GLY A 37 -65.04 -25.98 -39.13
C GLY A 37 -63.83 -25.05 -39.10
N PHE A 38 -63.61 -24.26 -40.15
CA PHE A 38 -62.48 -23.31 -40.20
C PHE A 38 -62.62 -22.17 -39.19
N ARG A 39 -63.84 -21.66 -38.94
CA ARG A 39 -64.07 -20.65 -37.90
C ARG A 39 -63.83 -21.19 -36.50
N ALA A 40 -64.28 -22.41 -36.20
CA ALA A 40 -64.03 -23.05 -34.92
C ALA A 40 -62.53 -23.31 -34.69
N ILE A 41 -61.82 -23.84 -35.69
CA ILE A 41 -60.37 -24.09 -35.61
C ILE A 41 -59.59 -22.78 -35.43
N ARG A 42 -59.96 -21.71 -36.15
CA ARG A 42 -59.29 -20.40 -36.02
C ARG A 42 -59.55 -19.78 -34.65
N PHE A 43 -60.75 -19.92 -34.11
CA PHE A 43 -61.10 -19.43 -32.78
C PHE A 43 -60.35 -20.20 -31.67
N ILE A 44 -60.26 -21.53 -31.78
CA ILE A 44 -59.47 -22.37 -30.88
C ILE A 44 -57.99 -21.99 -30.95
N ARG A 45 -57.45 -21.75 -32.15
CA ARG A 45 -56.04 -21.37 -32.33
C ARG A 45 -55.71 -19.99 -31.76
N ILE A 46 -56.64 -19.03 -31.86
CA ILE A 46 -56.49 -17.70 -31.24
C ILE A 46 -56.58 -17.79 -29.71
N LYS A 47 -57.53 -18.58 -29.19
CA LYS A 47 -57.69 -18.79 -27.75
C LYS A 47 -56.47 -19.50 -27.16
N ALA A 48 -55.97 -20.54 -27.83
CA ALA A 48 -54.74 -21.24 -27.46
C ALA A 48 -53.51 -20.31 -27.45
N ARG A 49 -53.35 -19.45 -28.47
CA ARG A 49 -52.25 -18.47 -28.50
C ARG A 49 -52.33 -17.45 -27.37
N LYS A 50 -53.53 -16.96 -27.05
CA LYS A 50 -53.73 -16.06 -25.89
C LYS A 50 -53.41 -16.76 -24.57
N THR A 51 -53.87 -18.00 -24.39
CA THR A 51 -53.56 -18.78 -23.18
C THR A 51 -52.07 -19.06 -23.05
N ILE A 52 -51.40 -19.44 -24.14
CA ILE A 52 -49.94 -19.65 -24.15
C ILE A 52 -49.21 -18.35 -23.81
N ALA A 53 -49.60 -17.22 -24.40
CA ALA A 53 -48.97 -15.92 -24.09
C ALA A 53 -49.13 -15.51 -22.61
N ILE A 54 -50.31 -15.75 -22.03
CA ILE A 54 -50.58 -15.49 -20.61
C ILE A 54 -49.72 -16.43 -19.74
N CYS A 55 -49.69 -17.73 -20.05
CA CYS A 55 -48.86 -18.69 -19.32
C CYS A 55 -47.36 -18.37 -19.43
N SER A 56 -46.87 -17.97 -20.61
CA SER A 56 -45.47 -17.58 -20.80
C SER A 56 -45.11 -16.29 -20.07
N ARG A 57 -46.06 -15.36 -19.90
CA ARG A 57 -45.86 -14.14 -19.10
C ARG A 57 -45.85 -14.46 -17.60
N TRP A 58 -46.75 -15.33 -17.16
CA TRP A 58 -46.79 -15.80 -15.77
C TRP A 58 -45.53 -16.58 -15.39
N PHE A 59 -45.05 -17.46 -16.28
CA PHE A 59 -43.83 -18.23 -16.07
C PHE A 59 -42.57 -17.35 -16.02
N ARG A 60 -42.49 -16.31 -16.87
CA ARG A 60 -41.38 -15.33 -16.82
C ARG A 60 -41.40 -14.51 -15.53
N ASN A 61 -42.57 -14.05 -15.09
CA ASN A 61 -42.69 -13.30 -13.84
C ASN A 61 -42.37 -14.17 -12.61
N ALA A 62 -42.80 -15.43 -12.59
CA ALA A 62 -42.46 -16.37 -11.53
C ALA A 62 -40.95 -16.70 -11.49
N SER A 63 -40.31 -16.82 -12.67
CA SER A 63 -38.87 -17.03 -12.78
C SER A 63 -38.06 -15.82 -12.29
N HIS A 64 -38.50 -14.60 -12.62
CA HIS A 64 -37.89 -13.37 -12.10
C HIS A 64 -38.04 -13.23 -10.58
N ALA A 65 -39.24 -13.50 -10.04
CA ALA A 65 -39.48 -13.46 -8.60
C ALA A 65 -38.62 -14.50 -7.84
N SER A 66 -38.47 -15.71 -8.39
CA SER A 66 -37.59 -16.75 -7.81
C SER A 66 -36.11 -16.37 -7.89
N SER A 67 -35.69 -15.70 -8.97
CA SER A 67 -34.31 -15.24 -9.14
C SER A 67 -33.95 -14.12 -8.14
N ILE A 68 -34.85 -13.14 -7.96
CA ILE A 68 -34.67 -12.06 -6.97
C ILE A 68 -34.63 -12.63 -5.55
N GLN A 69 -35.49 -13.61 -5.24
CA GLN A 69 -35.53 -14.23 -3.92
C GLN A 69 -34.29 -15.08 -3.62
N LYS A 70 -33.69 -15.72 -4.65
CA LYS A 70 -32.40 -16.43 -4.53
C LYS A 70 -31.22 -15.47 -4.38
N HIS A 71 -31.23 -14.34 -5.09
CA HIS A 71 -30.17 -13.34 -5.00
C HIS A 71 -30.15 -12.66 -3.62
N ASN A 72 -31.33 -12.32 -3.08
CA ASN A 72 -31.45 -11.77 -1.72
C ASN A 72 -31.06 -12.78 -0.63
N ARG A 73 -31.26 -14.08 -0.84
CA ARG A 73 -30.80 -15.12 0.09
C ARG A 73 -29.29 -15.31 0.07
N PHE A 74 -28.67 -15.16 -1.11
CA PHE A 74 -27.22 -15.27 -1.28
C PHE A 74 -26.50 -14.10 -0.61
N ILE A 75 -26.98 -12.87 -0.83
CA ILE A 75 -26.43 -11.66 -0.20
C ILE A 75 -26.59 -11.68 1.34
N ALA A 76 -27.70 -12.23 1.85
CA ALA A 76 -27.94 -12.33 3.29
C ALA A 76 -27.11 -13.42 3.98
N MET A 77 -26.76 -14.51 3.29
CA MET A 77 -25.89 -15.55 3.87
C MET A 77 -24.41 -15.13 3.90
N ASP A 78 -23.93 -14.43 2.87
CA ASP A 78 -22.55 -13.94 2.81
C ASP A 78 -22.27 -12.89 3.90
N SER A 79 -23.25 -12.06 4.27
CA SER A 79 -23.11 -11.07 5.35
C SER A 79 -22.95 -11.73 6.72
N VAL A 80 -23.74 -12.74 7.05
CA VAL A 80 -23.69 -13.39 8.38
C VAL A 80 -22.44 -14.26 8.51
N GLU A 81 -22.07 -15.00 7.47
CA GLU A 81 -20.84 -15.80 7.49
C GLU A 81 -19.60 -14.90 7.59
N MET A 82 -19.57 -13.78 6.87
CA MET A 82 -18.49 -12.81 6.96
C MET A 82 -18.39 -12.18 8.36
N ASP A 83 -19.51 -11.81 8.99
CA ASP A 83 -19.48 -11.26 10.35
C ASP A 83 -19.02 -12.29 11.39
N THR A 84 -19.38 -13.57 11.21
CA THR A 84 -18.89 -14.65 12.08
C THR A 84 -17.39 -14.89 11.90
N GLU A 85 -16.90 -14.89 10.66
CA GLU A 85 -15.48 -15.08 10.38
C GLU A 85 -14.65 -13.86 10.84
N LEU A 86 -15.19 -12.65 10.72
CA LEU A 86 -14.55 -11.43 11.18
C LEU A 86 -14.47 -11.40 12.71
N ASN A 87 -15.50 -11.89 13.41
CA ASN A 87 -15.44 -12.08 14.86
C ASN A 87 -14.46 -13.18 15.28
N ARG A 88 -14.36 -14.29 14.52
CA ARG A 88 -13.35 -15.34 14.73
C ARG A 88 -11.94 -14.77 14.61
N LEU A 89 -11.66 -14.02 13.54
CA LEU A 89 -10.38 -13.37 13.31
C LEU A 89 -10.04 -12.32 14.38
N ARG A 90 -11.03 -11.56 14.86
CA ARG A 90 -10.84 -10.61 15.98
C ARG A 90 -10.47 -11.34 17.28
N MET A 91 -11.11 -12.47 17.59
CA MET A 91 -10.76 -13.28 18.75
C MET A 91 -9.37 -13.89 18.62
N GLU A 92 -9.02 -14.39 17.44
CA GLU A 92 -7.69 -14.94 17.15
C GLU A 92 -6.60 -13.86 17.29
N ASN A 93 -6.85 -12.64 16.81
CA ASN A 93 -5.90 -11.54 16.93
C ASN A 93 -5.70 -11.12 18.39
N ARG A 94 -6.78 -11.03 19.19
CA ARG A 94 -6.67 -10.77 20.64
C ARG A 94 -5.87 -11.85 21.37
N ALA A 95 -6.05 -13.12 21.00
CA ALA A 95 -5.26 -14.21 21.58
C ALA A 95 -3.77 -14.11 21.22
N LYS A 96 -3.45 -13.71 19.97
CA LYS A 96 -2.07 -13.44 19.54
C LYS A 96 -1.46 -12.24 20.27
N ASP A 97 -2.23 -11.17 20.48
CA ASP A 97 -1.77 -10.01 21.26
C ASP A 97 -1.48 -10.37 22.73
N GLU A 98 -2.34 -11.18 23.35
CA GLU A 98 -2.14 -11.66 24.74
C GLU A 98 -0.88 -12.53 24.86
N THR A 99 -0.69 -13.48 23.93
CA THR A 99 0.52 -14.33 23.91
C THR A 99 1.79 -13.53 23.65
N LEU A 100 1.75 -12.53 22.75
CA LEU A 100 2.87 -11.62 22.53
C LEU A 100 3.17 -10.78 23.79
N HIS A 101 2.13 -10.33 24.50
CA HIS A 101 2.29 -9.60 25.75
C HIS A 101 2.96 -10.46 26.83
N GLN A 102 2.50 -11.71 27.01
CA GLN A 102 3.12 -12.66 27.93
C GLN A 102 4.59 -12.96 27.56
N LEU A 103 4.89 -13.08 26.27
CA LEU A 103 6.26 -13.30 25.81
C LEU A 103 7.14 -12.09 26.15
N LYS A 104 6.66 -10.86 25.91
CA LYS A 104 7.37 -9.62 26.30
C LYS A 104 7.63 -9.55 27.80
N LEU A 105 6.66 -9.92 28.63
CA LEU A 105 6.82 -9.97 30.09
C LEU A 105 7.87 -11.01 30.51
N LYS A 106 7.84 -12.21 29.91
CA LYS A 106 8.84 -13.25 30.17
C LYS A 106 10.24 -12.84 29.73
N THR A 107 10.38 -12.26 28.53
CA THR A 107 11.67 -11.74 28.04
C THR A 107 12.20 -10.63 28.93
N LYS A 108 11.34 -9.70 29.38
CA LYS A 108 11.74 -8.65 30.32
C LYS A 108 12.23 -9.25 31.65
N ALA A 109 11.48 -10.18 32.23
CA ALA A 109 11.87 -10.86 33.47
C ALA A 109 13.21 -11.61 33.32
N PHE A 110 13.43 -12.25 32.17
CA PHE A 110 14.69 -12.92 31.86
C PHE A 110 15.87 -11.95 31.76
N VAL A 111 15.71 -10.82 31.04
CA VAL A 111 16.73 -9.77 30.94
C VAL A 111 17.04 -9.14 32.30
N ASP A 112 16.01 -8.89 33.12
CA ASP A 112 16.20 -8.36 34.48
C ASP A 112 16.90 -9.37 35.39
N SER A 113 16.65 -10.68 35.22
CA SER A 113 17.39 -11.75 35.91
C SER A 113 18.86 -11.76 35.51
N MET A 114 19.15 -11.71 34.20
CA MET A 114 20.53 -11.66 33.69
C MET A 114 21.27 -10.41 34.17
N ARG A 115 20.60 -9.25 34.25
CA ARG A 115 21.20 -8.03 34.79
C ARG A 115 21.54 -8.17 36.28
N LYS A 116 20.68 -8.83 37.07
CA LYS A 116 20.96 -9.13 38.48
C LYS A 116 22.15 -10.07 38.63
N GLU A 117 22.19 -11.15 37.86
CA GLU A 117 23.33 -12.09 37.85
C GLU A 117 24.63 -11.39 37.45
N LEU A 118 24.60 -10.55 36.40
CA LEU A 118 25.75 -9.77 35.98
C LEU A 118 26.22 -8.78 37.06
N ALA A 119 25.29 -8.15 37.78
CA ALA A 119 25.62 -7.25 38.88
C ALA A 119 26.25 -8.01 40.07
N ILE A 120 25.72 -9.19 40.41
CA ILE A 120 26.29 -10.08 41.43
C ILE A 120 27.70 -10.51 41.02
N GLU A 121 27.91 -10.90 39.77
CA GLU A 121 29.20 -11.37 39.30
C GLU A 121 30.22 -10.22 39.21
N LYS A 122 29.79 -9.02 38.79
CA LYS A 122 30.61 -7.81 38.90
C LYS A 122 30.99 -7.48 40.34
N ALA A 123 30.09 -7.67 41.31
CA ALA A 123 30.40 -7.45 42.72
C ALA A 123 31.41 -8.48 43.25
N LYS A 124 31.31 -9.76 42.85
CA LYS A 124 32.32 -10.77 43.17
C LYS A 124 33.67 -10.46 42.53
N VAL A 125 33.69 -10.05 41.26
CA VAL A 125 34.93 -9.64 40.58
C VAL A 125 35.54 -8.42 41.25
N ALA A 126 34.73 -7.43 41.67
CA ALA A 126 35.21 -6.29 42.44
C ALA A 126 35.82 -6.71 43.79
N GLN A 127 35.18 -7.62 44.52
CA GLN A 127 35.72 -8.19 45.76
C GLN A 127 37.02 -8.99 45.55
N LEU A 128 37.18 -9.64 44.40
CA LEU A 128 38.41 -10.35 44.04
C LEU A 128 39.50 -9.42 43.47
N SER A 129 39.10 -8.28 42.87
CA SER A 129 40.01 -7.28 42.32
C SER A 129 40.45 -6.22 43.31
N ASP A 130 39.98 -6.27 44.57
CA ASP A 130 40.66 -5.64 45.70
C ASP A 130 41.97 -6.40 45.98
N THR A 131 42.87 -6.27 45.01
CA THR A 131 44.22 -6.82 44.93
C THR A 131 45.12 -6.13 45.95
N ASN A 132 44.89 -6.46 47.21
CA ASN A 132 45.83 -6.24 48.31
C ASN A 132 45.85 -7.43 49.29
N THR A 133 44.91 -8.37 49.20
CA THR A 133 44.88 -9.61 49.98
C THR A 133 45.61 -10.75 49.28
N LEU A 134 45.36 -10.99 47.98
CA LEU A 134 45.97 -12.10 47.23
C LEU A 134 47.47 -11.90 46.91
N GLU A 135 47.91 -10.68 46.62
CA GLU A 135 49.35 -10.39 46.44
C GLU A 135 50.12 -10.47 47.77
N ASN A 136 49.51 -10.07 48.89
CA ASN A 136 50.12 -10.25 50.22
C ASN A 136 50.16 -11.73 50.64
N GLU A 137 49.16 -12.54 50.31
CA GLU A 137 49.15 -13.99 50.58
C GLU A 137 50.14 -14.75 49.68
N LEU A 138 50.30 -14.34 48.41
CA LEU A 138 51.30 -14.92 47.50
C LEU A 138 52.74 -14.53 47.88
N GLU A 139 52.96 -13.29 48.30
CA GLU A 139 54.26 -12.77 48.74
C GLU A 139 54.66 -13.33 50.13
N THR A 140 53.69 -13.52 51.04
CA THR A 140 53.94 -14.19 52.33
C THR A 140 54.14 -15.69 52.16
N SER A 141 53.44 -16.35 51.23
CA SER A 141 53.67 -17.76 50.89
C SER A 141 55.05 -17.98 50.25
N LYS A 142 55.47 -17.11 49.31
CA LYS A 142 56.84 -17.11 48.74
C LYS A 142 57.92 -16.95 49.81
N LYS A 143 57.78 -15.97 50.71
CA LYS A 143 58.72 -15.74 51.82
C LYS A 143 58.75 -16.88 52.84
N THR A 144 57.64 -17.61 53.02
CA THR A 144 57.57 -18.78 53.90
C THR A 144 58.21 -20.01 53.26
N CYS A 145 58.05 -20.17 51.94
CA CYS A 145 58.70 -21.23 51.16
C CYS A 145 60.23 -21.05 51.13
N GLU A 146 60.72 -19.82 50.92
CA GLU A 146 62.16 -19.51 50.97
C GLU A 146 62.76 -19.69 52.37
N ARG A 147 62.01 -19.37 53.44
CA ARG A 147 62.42 -19.63 54.83
C ARG A 147 62.52 -21.12 55.14
N LEU A 148 61.57 -21.93 54.70
CA LEU A 148 61.59 -23.38 54.88
C LEU A 148 62.72 -24.03 54.07
N GLN A 149 63.02 -23.51 52.87
CA GLN A 149 64.12 -23.98 52.04
C GLN A 149 65.50 -23.61 52.61
N GLN A 150 65.60 -22.49 53.35
CA GLN A 150 66.80 -22.14 54.12
C GLN A 150 66.94 -22.96 55.43
N GLN A 151 65.85 -23.25 56.13
CA GLN A 151 65.88 -24.14 57.32
C GLN A 151 66.24 -25.59 56.98
N LEU A 152 65.83 -26.09 55.81
CA LEU A 152 66.18 -27.44 55.35
C LEU A 152 67.69 -27.60 55.06
N ARG A 153 68.39 -26.51 54.73
CA ARG A 153 69.84 -26.52 54.49
C ARG A 153 70.68 -26.44 55.76
N HIS A 154 70.09 -26.24 56.94
CA HIS A 154 70.84 -26.13 58.21
C HIS A 154 70.55 -27.25 59.22
N SER A 155 69.56 -28.12 58.95
CA SER A 155 69.20 -29.24 59.84
C SER A 155 69.51 -30.61 59.23
N GLN A 156 70.69 -30.78 58.63
CA GLN A 156 71.25 -32.09 58.30
C GLN A 156 71.99 -32.69 59.51
N SER A 157 71.27 -32.94 60.60
CA SER A 157 71.60 -33.99 61.57
C SER A 157 70.41 -34.19 62.50
N SER A 158 69.84 -35.40 62.50
CA SER A 158 68.71 -35.86 63.31
C SER A 158 67.32 -35.41 62.82
N ILE A 159 66.83 -36.03 61.73
CA ILE A 159 65.43 -35.93 61.31
C ILE A 159 64.74 -37.25 61.68
N GLU A 160 63.79 -37.16 62.60
CA GLU A 160 62.85 -38.24 62.94
C GLU A 160 62.01 -38.62 61.70
N PRO A 161 61.79 -39.91 61.42
CA PRO A 161 61.05 -40.37 60.24
C PRO A 161 59.62 -39.80 60.16
N GLU A 162 59.01 -39.46 61.29
CA GLU A 162 57.68 -38.84 61.35
C GLU A 162 57.60 -37.47 60.67
N LYS A 163 58.67 -36.65 60.74
CA LYS A 163 58.69 -35.32 60.10
C LYS A 163 58.80 -35.41 58.59
N ILE A 164 59.49 -36.44 58.08
CA ILE A 164 59.57 -36.72 56.64
C ILE A 164 58.21 -37.18 56.12
N GLN A 165 57.50 -38.04 56.87
CA GLN A 165 56.17 -38.49 56.50
C GLN A 165 55.15 -37.34 56.49
N GLN A 166 55.14 -36.47 57.51
CA GLN A 166 54.29 -35.28 57.52
C GLN A 166 54.59 -34.30 56.38
N LEU A 167 55.87 -34.10 56.02
CA LEU A 167 56.24 -33.27 54.87
C LEU A 167 55.81 -33.90 53.53
N THR A 168 55.86 -35.22 53.43
CA THR A 168 55.42 -35.95 52.24
C THR A 168 53.90 -35.87 52.06
N GLU A 169 53.13 -36.03 53.15
CA GLU A 169 51.67 -35.86 53.15
C GLU A 169 51.27 -34.42 52.77
N LYS A 170 51.94 -33.40 53.34
CA LYS A 170 51.73 -32.00 52.95
C LYS A 170 52.06 -31.75 51.48
N HIS A 171 53.15 -32.33 50.99
CA HIS A 171 53.52 -32.20 49.57
C HIS A 171 52.45 -32.82 48.65
N GLN A 172 51.90 -33.98 49.02
CA GLN A 172 50.84 -34.63 48.26
C GLN A 172 49.52 -33.84 48.31
N GLN A 173 49.20 -33.22 49.45
CA GLN A 173 48.07 -32.30 49.59
C GLN A 173 48.23 -31.07 48.70
N TYR A 174 49.40 -30.42 48.69
CA TYR A 174 49.67 -29.28 47.81
C TYR A 174 49.62 -29.67 46.34
N LYS A 175 50.04 -30.89 45.98
CA LYS A 175 49.92 -31.37 44.59
C LYS A 175 48.46 -31.46 44.14
N ILE A 176 47.58 -32.03 44.99
CA ILE A 176 46.14 -32.11 44.71
C ILE A 176 45.53 -30.69 44.60
N GLU A 177 45.94 -29.78 45.48
CA GLU A 177 45.47 -28.39 45.46
C GLU A 177 45.90 -27.66 44.18
N ILE A 178 47.14 -27.84 43.73
CA ILE A 178 47.63 -27.28 42.46
C ILE A 178 46.85 -27.83 41.27
N GLU A 179 46.62 -29.16 41.21
CA GLU A 179 45.82 -29.78 40.14
C GLU A 179 44.37 -29.24 40.13
N HIS A 180 43.78 -29.04 41.30
CA HIS A 180 42.45 -28.45 41.43
C HIS A 180 42.42 -26.97 40.98
N LEU A 181 43.40 -26.16 41.38
CA LEU A 181 43.51 -24.76 40.95
C LEU A 181 43.76 -24.64 39.44
N GLN A 182 44.58 -25.52 38.86
CA GLN A 182 44.78 -25.58 37.41
C GLN A 182 43.48 -25.90 36.67
N LYS A 183 42.67 -26.84 37.18
CA LYS A 183 41.35 -27.13 36.61
C LYS A 183 40.41 -25.92 36.70
N GLN A 184 40.39 -25.23 37.85
CA GLN A 184 39.58 -24.03 38.02
C GLN A 184 40.00 -22.89 37.07
N LEU A 185 41.29 -22.73 36.82
CA LEU A 185 41.79 -21.76 35.84
C LEU A 185 41.33 -22.12 34.42
N LEU A 186 41.44 -23.39 34.01
CA LEU A 186 40.95 -23.84 32.70
C LEU A 186 39.43 -23.64 32.54
N ASP A 187 38.64 -23.95 33.56
CA ASP A 187 37.18 -23.72 33.54
C ASP A 187 36.86 -22.22 33.43
N ARG A 188 37.66 -21.36 34.09
CA ARG A 188 37.51 -19.91 34.02
C ARG A 188 37.93 -19.34 32.66
N ASP A 189 39.02 -19.82 32.08
CA ASP A 189 39.47 -19.44 30.74
C ASP A 189 38.42 -19.83 29.68
N PHE A 190 37.84 -21.02 29.81
CA PHE A 190 36.73 -21.46 28.95
C PHE A 190 35.50 -20.54 29.08
N GLN A 191 35.14 -20.10 30.29
CA GLN A 191 34.05 -19.14 30.50
C GLN A 191 34.36 -17.77 29.89
N LEU A 192 35.60 -17.30 30.01
CA LEU A 192 36.05 -16.04 29.40
C LEU A 192 36.04 -16.13 27.87
N GLU A 193 36.36 -17.27 27.29
CA GLU A 193 36.29 -17.50 25.84
C GLU A 193 34.85 -17.52 25.30
N GLN A 194 33.86 -17.92 26.11
CA GLN A 194 32.45 -17.84 25.70
C GLN A 194 31.86 -16.42 25.77
N LEU A 195 32.40 -15.52 26.60
CA LEU A 195 31.86 -14.16 26.74
C LEU A 195 31.84 -13.35 25.42
N PRO A 196 32.89 -13.34 24.59
CA PRO A 196 32.85 -12.73 23.25
C PRO A 196 31.70 -13.25 22.40
N ILE A 197 31.46 -14.57 22.38
CA ILE A 197 30.37 -15.19 21.61
C ILE A 197 29.00 -14.67 22.09
N TYR A 198 28.80 -14.54 23.40
CA TYR A 198 27.57 -13.97 23.94
C TYR A 198 27.43 -12.47 23.65
N ARG A 199 28.52 -11.71 23.64
CA ARG A 199 28.52 -10.29 23.25
C ARG A 199 28.14 -10.12 21.77
N ASP A 200 28.68 -10.95 20.89
CA ASP A 200 28.35 -10.92 19.45
C ASP A 200 26.89 -11.34 19.21
N LYS A 201 26.40 -12.36 19.93
CA LYS A 201 24.98 -12.74 19.91
C LYS A 201 24.07 -11.61 20.39
N LEU A 202 24.47 -10.88 21.44
CA LEU A 202 23.71 -9.75 21.94
C LEU A 202 23.69 -8.60 20.92
N ALA A 203 24.84 -8.26 20.34
CA ALA A 203 24.95 -7.20 19.33
C ALA A 203 24.13 -7.51 18.07
N THR A 204 24.16 -8.76 17.58
CA THR A 204 23.33 -9.21 16.46
C THR A 204 21.84 -9.17 16.81
N GLN A 205 21.46 -9.54 18.03
CA GLN A 205 20.07 -9.47 18.48
C GLN A 205 19.56 -8.04 18.65
N GLU A 206 20.41 -7.10 19.11
CA GLU A 206 20.10 -5.67 19.15
C GLU A 206 19.92 -5.10 17.74
N GLN A 207 20.76 -5.50 16.78
CA GLN A 207 20.63 -5.10 15.38
C GLN A 207 19.32 -5.61 14.75
N ILE A 208 18.96 -6.88 14.98
CA ILE A 208 17.69 -7.46 14.51
C ILE A 208 16.50 -6.71 15.13
N THR A 209 16.59 -6.35 16.41
CA THR A 209 15.53 -5.61 17.11
C THR A 209 15.36 -4.21 16.53
N ALA A 210 16.47 -3.51 16.24
CA ALA A 210 16.44 -2.19 15.59
C ALA A 210 15.84 -2.26 14.18
N GLN A 211 16.25 -3.23 13.36
CA GLN A 211 15.67 -3.45 12.02
C GLN A 211 14.17 -3.77 12.10
N THR A 212 13.76 -4.61 13.05
CA THR A 212 12.34 -4.95 13.26
C THR A 212 11.53 -3.72 13.67
N GLN A 213 12.09 -2.83 14.49
CA GLN A 213 11.43 -1.57 14.85
C GLN A 213 11.28 -0.63 13.65
N GLU A 214 12.29 -0.53 12.79
CA GLU A 214 12.23 0.27 11.56
C GLU A 214 11.16 -0.25 10.59
N VAL A 215 11.11 -1.56 10.37
CA VAL A 215 10.07 -2.20 9.54
C VAL A 215 8.68 -1.97 10.12
N ASN A 216 8.51 -2.08 11.45
CA ASN A 216 7.23 -1.81 12.09
C ASN A 216 6.80 -0.34 11.96
N ALA A 217 7.72 0.61 12.09
CA ALA A 217 7.44 2.03 11.87
C ALA A 217 7.03 2.31 10.41
N SER A 218 7.71 1.66 9.45
CA SER A 218 7.35 1.73 8.03
C SER A 218 5.96 1.16 7.75
N LEU A 219 5.65 -0.03 8.30
CA LEU A 219 4.33 -0.65 8.16
C LEU A 219 3.21 0.20 8.79
N GLN A 220 3.45 0.81 9.95
CA GLN A 220 2.48 1.74 10.55
C GLN A 220 2.27 2.99 9.70
N SER A 221 3.33 3.53 9.10
CA SER A 221 3.21 4.64 8.14
C SER A 221 2.37 4.25 6.93
N HIS A 222 2.64 3.08 6.33
CA HIS A 222 1.85 2.55 5.22
C HIS A 222 0.39 2.32 5.59
N LEU A 223 0.11 1.76 6.76
CA LEU A 223 -1.25 1.56 7.25
C LEU A 223 -2.00 2.90 7.34
N ASN A 224 -1.35 3.94 7.89
CA ASN A 224 -1.95 5.28 7.98
C ASN A 224 -2.23 5.90 6.60
N VAL A 225 -1.36 5.67 5.61
CA VAL A 225 -1.60 6.13 4.23
C VAL A 225 -2.80 5.41 3.61
N VAL A 226 -2.89 4.10 3.78
CA VAL A 226 -4.02 3.29 3.29
C VAL A 226 -5.32 3.68 3.98
N SER A 227 -5.33 3.87 5.30
CA SER A 227 -6.52 4.33 6.04
C SER A 227 -7.02 5.68 5.55
N ARG A 228 -6.12 6.66 5.35
CA ARG A 228 -6.49 7.97 4.81
C ARG A 228 -7.01 7.89 3.37
N SER A 229 -6.41 7.02 2.55
CA SER A 229 -6.90 6.77 1.19
C SER A 229 -8.33 6.20 1.23
N TYR A 230 -8.59 5.24 2.12
CA TYR A 230 -9.92 4.65 2.29
C TYR A 230 -10.96 5.68 2.76
N GLU A 231 -10.62 6.49 3.76
CA GLU A 231 -11.47 7.60 4.23
C GLU A 231 -11.77 8.62 3.12
N SER A 232 -10.80 8.89 2.23
CA SER A 232 -10.98 9.83 1.12
C SER A 232 -11.82 9.28 -0.04
N GLU A 233 -11.84 7.96 -0.26
CA GLU A 233 -12.67 7.32 -1.29
C GLU A 233 -14.09 7.04 -0.79
N GLN A 234 -14.32 6.99 0.52
CA GLN A 234 -15.65 6.79 1.11
C GLN A 234 -16.72 7.81 0.64
N PRO A 235 -16.47 9.14 0.62
CA PRO A 235 -17.45 10.10 0.10
C PRO A 235 -17.71 9.90 -1.40
N ARG A 236 -16.70 9.49 -2.16
CA ARG A 236 -16.84 9.21 -3.59
C ARG A 236 -17.71 7.98 -3.85
N ILE A 237 -17.58 6.93 -3.03
CA ILE A 237 -18.47 5.77 -3.09
C ILE A 237 -19.91 6.19 -2.79
N MET A 238 -20.13 7.07 -1.82
CA MET A 238 -21.45 7.60 -1.49
C MET A 238 -22.04 8.45 -2.63
N GLU A 239 -21.24 9.33 -3.25
CA GLU A 239 -21.65 10.09 -4.44
C GLU A 239 -22.01 9.18 -5.63
N LEU A 240 -21.27 8.10 -5.85
CA LEU A 240 -21.58 7.11 -6.89
C LEU A 240 -22.86 6.34 -6.57
N GLN A 241 -23.12 6.03 -5.30
CA GLN A 241 -24.38 5.41 -4.87
C GLN A 241 -25.57 6.36 -5.09
N ASP A 242 -25.44 7.64 -4.76
CA ASP A 242 -26.47 8.65 -5.01
C ASP A 242 -26.71 8.86 -6.51
N ALA A 243 -25.64 8.90 -7.31
CA ALA A 243 -25.72 8.98 -8.77
C ALA A 243 -26.42 7.74 -9.36
N LEU A 244 -26.12 6.55 -8.85
CA LEU A 244 -26.77 5.30 -9.24
C LEU A 244 -28.25 5.32 -8.89
N ALA A 245 -28.63 5.71 -7.67
CA ALA A 245 -30.02 5.83 -7.24
C ALA A 245 -30.79 6.84 -8.10
N ASN A 246 -30.18 7.98 -8.41
CA ASN A 246 -30.75 8.98 -9.32
C ASN A 246 -30.93 8.44 -10.74
N SER A 247 -29.97 7.65 -11.24
CA SER A 247 -30.08 7.03 -12.57
C SER A 247 -31.18 5.97 -12.63
N GLN A 248 -31.33 5.17 -11.56
CA GLN A 248 -32.41 4.18 -11.42
C GLN A 248 -33.78 4.86 -11.39
N SER A 249 -33.93 5.93 -10.62
CA SER A 249 -35.18 6.72 -10.60
C SER A 249 -35.53 7.28 -11.98
N LYS A 250 -34.56 7.80 -12.73
CA LYS A 250 -34.77 8.26 -14.11
C LYS A 250 -35.20 7.11 -15.03
N PHE A 251 -34.58 5.94 -14.89
CA PHE A 251 -34.94 4.76 -15.67
C PHE A 251 -36.39 4.32 -15.39
N GLU A 252 -36.81 4.28 -14.13
CA GLU A 252 -38.19 3.95 -13.74
C GLU A 252 -39.22 4.95 -14.33
N ILE A 253 -38.88 6.24 -14.37
CA ILE A 253 -39.72 7.27 -14.99
C ILE A 253 -39.84 7.02 -16.51
N LEU A 254 -38.72 6.77 -17.19
CA LEU A 254 -38.71 6.49 -18.63
C LEU A 254 -39.44 5.19 -18.98
N GLU A 255 -39.33 4.15 -18.15
CA GLU A 255 -40.05 2.89 -18.32
C GLU A 255 -41.56 3.09 -18.19
N ARG A 256 -42.00 3.89 -17.21
CA ARG A 256 -43.41 4.27 -17.06
C ARG A 256 -43.92 5.05 -18.27
N GLN A 257 -43.14 6.01 -18.77
CA GLN A 257 -43.50 6.80 -19.94
C GLN A 257 -43.57 5.93 -21.22
N LEU A 258 -42.62 5.02 -21.41
CA LEU A 258 -42.65 4.05 -22.51
C LEU A 258 -43.90 3.15 -22.43
N GLN A 259 -44.30 2.74 -21.24
CA GLN A 259 -45.52 1.95 -21.03
C GLN A 259 -46.78 2.76 -21.36
N GLU A 260 -46.83 4.05 -20.99
CA GLU A 260 -47.90 4.98 -21.34
C GLU A 260 -47.99 5.18 -22.85
N ASP A 261 -46.88 5.45 -23.53
CA ASP A 261 -46.80 5.62 -24.98
C ASP A 261 -47.19 4.34 -25.73
N THR A 262 -46.75 3.18 -25.24
CA THR A 262 -47.16 1.87 -25.78
C THR A 262 -48.68 1.68 -25.66
N SER A 263 -49.26 2.06 -24.53
CA SER A 263 -50.72 2.01 -24.34
C SER A 263 -51.48 2.99 -25.24
N HIS A 264 -50.90 4.17 -25.50
CA HIS A 264 -51.46 5.17 -26.39
C HIS A 264 -51.41 4.70 -27.85
N MET A 265 -50.29 4.13 -28.28
CA MET A 265 -50.13 3.54 -29.61
C MET A 265 -51.10 2.37 -29.84
N ALA A 266 -51.28 1.50 -28.84
CA ALA A 266 -52.26 0.41 -28.92
C ALA A 266 -53.70 0.95 -29.11
N ARG A 267 -54.06 2.00 -28.35
CA ARG A 267 -55.36 2.69 -28.52
C ARG A 267 -55.53 3.29 -29.91
N MET A 268 -54.50 3.94 -30.45
CA MET A 268 -54.53 4.48 -31.82
C MET A 268 -54.66 3.38 -32.88
N GLN A 269 -53.96 2.24 -32.72
CA GLN A 269 -54.09 1.10 -33.62
C GLN A 269 -55.50 0.50 -33.59
N ASP A 270 -56.12 0.41 -32.42
CA ASP A 270 -57.51 -0.04 -32.29
C ASP A 270 -58.49 0.94 -32.93
N GLN A 271 -58.27 2.26 -32.79
CA GLN A 271 -59.07 3.28 -33.50
C GLN A 271 -58.93 3.17 -35.02
N LEU A 272 -57.72 2.98 -35.53
CA LEU A 272 -57.48 2.76 -36.96
C LEU A 272 -58.21 1.52 -37.46
N ARG A 273 -58.14 0.39 -36.73
CA ARG A 273 -58.89 -0.83 -37.07
C ARG A 273 -60.41 -0.60 -37.10
N VAL A 274 -60.95 0.14 -36.15
CA VAL A 274 -62.38 0.48 -36.14
C VAL A 274 -62.74 1.36 -37.34
N LYS A 275 -61.88 2.30 -37.73
CA LYS A 275 -62.09 3.12 -38.92
C LYS A 275 -61.99 2.30 -40.21
N GLU A 276 -61.03 1.39 -40.32
CA GLU A 276 -60.92 0.46 -41.44
C GLU A 276 -62.17 -0.42 -41.59
N THR A 277 -62.71 -0.97 -40.49
CA THR A 277 -63.94 -1.76 -40.55
C THR A 277 -65.17 -0.92 -40.91
N GLN A 278 -65.24 0.33 -40.44
CA GLN A 278 -66.30 1.28 -40.85
C GLN A 278 -66.23 1.58 -42.35
N VAL A 279 -65.04 1.86 -42.90
CA VAL A 279 -64.85 2.11 -44.33
C VAL A 279 -65.25 0.88 -45.15
N LEU A 280 -64.81 -0.31 -44.77
CA LEU A 280 -65.19 -1.56 -45.45
C LEU A 280 -66.70 -1.83 -45.38
N ALA A 281 -67.36 -1.50 -44.28
CA ALA A 281 -68.82 -1.61 -44.17
C ALA A 281 -69.52 -0.63 -45.12
N HIS A 282 -69.08 0.62 -45.14
CA HIS A 282 -69.62 1.65 -46.04
C HIS A 282 -69.37 1.30 -47.52
N GLU A 283 -68.21 0.74 -47.87
CA GLU A 283 -67.94 0.26 -49.23
C GLU A 283 -68.90 -0.87 -49.64
N LYS A 284 -69.21 -1.81 -48.74
CA LYS A 284 -70.18 -2.88 -49.01
C LYS A 284 -71.59 -2.34 -49.18
N GLU A 285 -72.01 -1.39 -48.36
CA GLU A 285 -73.30 -0.72 -48.48
C GLU A 285 -73.41 0.04 -49.81
N MET A 286 -72.37 0.80 -50.18
CA MET A 286 -72.27 1.45 -51.49
C MET A 286 -72.33 0.46 -52.66
N GLN A 287 -71.63 -0.68 -52.56
CA GLN A 287 -71.72 -1.73 -53.58
C GLN A 287 -73.10 -2.36 -53.66
N GLN A 288 -73.77 -2.56 -52.52
CA GLN A 288 -75.11 -3.10 -52.46
C GLN A 288 -76.11 -2.15 -53.13
N LEU A 289 -76.07 -0.86 -52.79
CA LEU A 289 -76.88 0.17 -53.44
C LEU A 289 -76.63 0.25 -54.95
N ARG A 290 -75.37 0.09 -55.39
CA ARG A 290 -75.04 0.01 -56.83
C ARG A 290 -75.67 -1.21 -57.50
N ARG A 291 -75.65 -2.38 -56.87
CA ARG A 291 -76.30 -3.60 -57.42
C ARG A 291 -77.82 -3.44 -57.47
N GLU A 292 -78.42 -2.84 -56.45
CA GLU A 292 -79.86 -2.57 -56.41
C GLU A 292 -80.26 -1.57 -57.50
N ALA A 293 -79.48 -0.51 -57.73
CA ALA A 293 -79.68 0.41 -58.83
C ALA A 293 -79.54 -0.27 -60.21
N GLN A 294 -78.55 -1.17 -60.37
CA GLN A 294 -78.39 -1.96 -61.61
C GLN A 294 -79.57 -2.92 -61.84
N ALA A 295 -80.02 -3.63 -60.81
CA ALA A 295 -81.18 -4.52 -60.90
C ALA A 295 -82.48 -3.76 -61.22
N SER A 296 -82.65 -2.57 -60.66
CA SER A 296 -83.77 -1.67 -61.02
C SER A 296 -83.72 -1.27 -62.49
N HIS A 297 -82.55 -0.94 -63.01
CA HIS A 297 -82.36 -0.61 -64.42
C HIS A 297 -82.63 -1.81 -65.34
N GLU A 298 -82.16 -3.01 -64.99
CA GLU A 298 -82.43 -4.24 -65.74
C GLU A 298 -83.93 -4.60 -65.74
N LEU A 299 -84.64 -4.36 -64.64
CA LEU A 299 -86.08 -4.57 -64.54
C LEU A 299 -86.86 -3.60 -65.45
N GLU A 300 -86.47 -2.31 -65.48
CA GLU A 300 -87.04 -1.32 -66.40
C GLU A 300 -86.80 -1.72 -67.87
N GLU A 301 -85.59 -2.19 -68.20
CA GLU A 301 -85.27 -2.64 -69.55
C GLU A 301 -86.06 -3.91 -69.95
N ALA A 302 -86.25 -4.85 -69.02
CA ALA A 302 -87.07 -6.03 -69.24
C ALA A 302 -88.56 -5.68 -69.43
N GLN A 303 -89.09 -4.72 -68.66
CA GLN A 303 -90.46 -4.22 -68.83
C GLN A 303 -90.64 -3.52 -70.19
N ALA A 304 -89.64 -2.75 -70.64
CA ALA A 304 -89.66 -2.13 -71.96
C ALA A 304 -89.66 -3.19 -73.08
N LYS A 305 -88.84 -4.24 -72.96
CA LYS A 305 -88.82 -5.38 -73.89
C LYS A 305 -90.15 -6.14 -73.92
N TYR A 306 -90.78 -6.33 -72.75
CA TYR A 306 -92.08 -7.00 -72.67
C TYR A 306 -93.17 -6.22 -73.40
N ARG A 307 -93.21 -4.89 -73.26
CA ARG A 307 -94.14 -4.02 -74.00
C ARG A 307 -93.93 -4.07 -75.51
N LEU A 308 -92.68 -4.15 -75.96
CA LEU A 308 -92.37 -4.31 -77.39
C LEU A 308 -92.85 -5.67 -77.91
N LEU A 309 -92.62 -6.74 -77.16
CA LEU A 309 -93.07 -8.09 -77.54
C LEU A 309 -94.60 -8.22 -77.58
N GLU A 310 -95.29 -7.52 -76.68
CA GLU A 310 -96.75 -7.46 -76.64
C GLU A 310 -97.32 -6.74 -77.88
N ASN A 311 -96.70 -5.63 -78.28
CA ASN A 311 -97.02 -4.94 -79.54
C ASN A 311 -96.75 -5.82 -80.78
N ASP A 312 -95.63 -6.56 -80.80
CA ASP A 312 -95.28 -7.46 -81.91
C ASP A 312 -96.26 -8.64 -82.01
N PHE A 313 -96.71 -9.19 -80.88
CA PHE A 313 -97.71 -10.25 -80.84
C PHE A 313 -99.07 -9.77 -81.39
N GLU A 314 -99.45 -8.53 -81.08
CA GLU A 314 -100.67 -7.90 -81.59
C GLU A 314 -100.57 -7.60 -83.10
N LEU A 315 -99.39 -7.19 -83.59
CA LEU A 315 -99.09 -7.04 -85.02
C LEU A 315 -99.10 -8.38 -85.78
N LEU A 316 -98.56 -9.46 -85.21
CA LEU A 316 -98.58 -10.79 -85.78
C LEU A 316 -99.99 -11.38 -85.85
N LYS A 317 -100.83 -11.08 -84.86
CA LYS A 317 -102.26 -11.43 -84.85
C LYS A 317 -103.03 -10.72 -85.97
N ILE A 318 -102.70 -9.46 -86.24
CA ILE A 318 -103.27 -8.68 -87.36
C ILE A 318 -102.71 -9.19 -88.70
N SER A 319 -101.48 -9.70 -88.73
CA SER A 319 -100.82 -10.18 -89.95
C SER A 319 -101.25 -11.59 -90.40
N SER A 320 -101.91 -12.40 -89.58
CA SER A 320 -102.25 -13.79 -89.94
C SER A 320 -103.62 -13.98 -90.61
N GLU A 321 -104.42 -12.92 -90.81
CA GLU A 321 -105.81 -13.03 -91.32
C GLU A 321 -106.05 -12.57 -92.77
N GLY A 322 -105.01 -12.38 -93.61
CA GLY A 322 -105.28 -11.95 -94.99
C GLY A 322 -104.18 -12.19 -95.99
N SER A 323 -104.37 -13.19 -96.87
CA SER A 323 -103.58 -13.27 -98.11
C SER A 323 -104.36 -13.88 -99.29
N HIS A 324 -104.94 -13.01 -100.14
CA HIS A 324 -104.97 -13.22 -101.60
C HIS A 324 -105.32 -11.93 -102.37
N LYS A 325 -104.30 -11.25 -102.94
CA LYS A 325 -104.27 -10.71 -104.32
C LYS A 325 -102.97 -9.93 -104.59
N GLU A 326 -102.15 -10.47 -105.48
CA GLU A 326 -100.72 -10.15 -105.60
C GLU A 326 -100.36 -9.05 -106.61
N GLU A 327 -101.33 -8.26 -107.12
CA GLU A 327 -101.05 -7.16 -108.07
C GLU A 327 -101.30 -5.75 -107.54
N LEU A 328 -102.01 -5.60 -106.41
CA LEU A 328 -101.89 -4.42 -105.53
C LEU A 328 -100.58 -4.48 -104.70
N SER A 329 -99.97 -5.66 -104.61
CA SER A 329 -98.76 -5.96 -103.82
C SER A 329 -97.55 -5.12 -104.20
N LYS A 330 -97.34 -4.71 -105.46
CA LYS A 330 -96.17 -3.89 -105.82
C LYS A 330 -96.32 -2.41 -105.42
N ARG A 331 -97.54 -1.86 -105.47
CA ARG A 331 -97.87 -0.50 -104.97
C ARG A 331 -97.99 -0.47 -103.44
N GLN A 332 -98.55 -1.53 -102.85
CA GLN A 332 -98.58 -1.71 -101.39
C GLN A 332 -97.16 -1.95 -100.86
N LYS A 333 -96.32 -2.78 -101.48
CA LYS A 333 -94.90 -2.98 -101.12
C LYS A 333 -94.09 -1.70 -101.26
N ALA A 334 -94.31 -0.90 -102.31
CA ALA A 334 -93.65 0.41 -102.39
C ALA A 334 -94.12 1.36 -101.27
N LYS A 335 -95.42 1.36 -100.93
CA LYS A 335 -95.95 2.14 -99.81
C LYS A 335 -95.45 1.63 -98.44
N THR A 336 -95.36 0.31 -98.25
CA THR A 336 -94.79 -0.35 -97.08
C THR A 336 -93.29 -0.14 -97.00
N LEU A 337 -92.58 -0.06 -98.13
CA LEU A 337 -91.17 0.24 -98.18
C LEU A 337 -90.92 1.73 -97.89
N VAL A 338 -91.77 2.64 -98.35
CA VAL A 338 -91.69 4.07 -97.98
C VAL A 338 -92.05 4.27 -96.50
N LEU A 339 -93.05 3.56 -95.98
CA LEU A 339 -93.38 3.57 -94.55
C LEU A 339 -92.29 2.92 -93.71
N GLY A 340 -91.68 1.83 -94.20
CA GLY A 340 -90.54 1.15 -93.59
C GLY A 340 -89.30 2.05 -93.58
N LEU A 341 -88.94 2.65 -94.70
CA LEU A 341 -87.87 3.64 -94.79
C LEU A 341 -88.16 4.91 -93.96
N SER A 342 -89.43 5.29 -93.80
CA SER A 342 -89.82 6.39 -92.91
C SER A 342 -89.73 6.00 -91.43
N ALA A 343 -90.06 4.75 -91.09
CA ALA A 343 -89.90 4.20 -89.74
C ALA A 343 -88.42 4.01 -89.41
N ASP A 344 -87.61 3.50 -90.36
CA ASP A 344 -86.15 3.38 -90.24
C ASP A 344 -85.51 4.74 -90.13
N LYS A 345 -85.95 5.73 -90.92
CA LYS A 345 -85.50 7.12 -90.77
C LYS A 345 -85.84 7.67 -89.39
N GLN A 346 -87.03 7.42 -88.87
CA GLN A 346 -87.42 7.85 -87.52
C GLN A 346 -86.61 7.11 -86.45
N ALA A 347 -86.41 5.80 -86.57
CA ALA A 347 -85.59 5.00 -85.66
C ALA A 347 -84.12 5.44 -85.67
N LEU A 348 -83.58 5.81 -86.83
CA LEU A 348 -82.23 6.38 -86.94
C LEU A 348 -82.15 7.79 -86.35
N LEU A 349 -83.22 8.60 -86.45
CA LEU A 349 -83.30 9.89 -85.76
C LEU A 349 -83.37 9.69 -84.23
N ASP A 350 -84.19 8.76 -83.76
CA ASP A 350 -84.30 8.43 -82.33
C ASP A 350 -82.99 7.84 -81.78
N GLN A 351 -82.30 7.00 -82.57
CA GLN A 351 -80.97 6.46 -82.24
C GLN A 351 -79.92 7.57 -82.23
N LYS A 352 -79.96 8.50 -83.18
CA LYS A 352 -79.08 9.68 -83.19
C LYS A 352 -79.33 10.54 -81.94
N ASP A 353 -80.58 10.77 -81.57
CA ASP A 353 -80.94 11.54 -80.38
C ASP A 353 -80.55 10.81 -79.09
N GLN A 354 -80.60 9.48 -79.07
CA GLN A 354 -80.08 8.66 -77.97
C GLN A 354 -78.55 8.71 -77.88
N GLN A 355 -77.85 8.60 -79.00
CA GLN A 355 -76.39 8.78 -79.05
C GLN A 355 -75.97 10.18 -78.64
N GLN A 356 -76.73 11.21 -79.03
CA GLN A 356 -76.47 12.58 -78.61
C GLN A 356 -76.64 12.74 -77.09
N ARG A 357 -77.69 12.16 -76.50
CA ARG A 357 -77.88 12.12 -75.05
C ARG A 357 -76.74 11.40 -74.32
N GLU A 358 -76.25 10.29 -74.87
CA GLU A 358 -75.13 9.55 -74.28
C GLU A 358 -73.80 10.33 -74.40
N ILE A 359 -73.57 11.02 -75.52
CA ILE A 359 -72.42 11.93 -75.68
C ILE A 359 -72.46 13.03 -74.62
N ASP A 360 -73.62 13.65 -74.41
CA ASP A 360 -73.76 14.73 -73.43
C ASP A 360 -73.62 14.22 -71.99
N ARG A 361 -74.13 13.01 -71.69
CA ARG A 361 -73.88 12.31 -70.43
C ARG A 361 -72.39 12.05 -70.19
N LEU A 362 -71.69 11.49 -71.18
CA LEU A 362 -70.25 11.21 -71.08
C LEU A 362 -69.42 12.48 -70.94
N ARG A 363 -69.81 13.58 -71.60
CA ARG A 363 -69.19 14.90 -71.41
C ARG A 363 -69.36 15.41 -69.99
N MET A 364 -70.54 15.25 -69.40
CA MET A 364 -70.77 15.61 -68.00
C MET A 364 -69.96 14.75 -67.04
N GLU A 365 -69.89 13.43 -67.25
CA GLU A 365 -69.11 12.52 -66.41
C GLU A 365 -67.61 12.83 -66.50
N LEU A 366 -67.09 13.10 -67.70
CA LEU A 366 -65.71 13.51 -67.92
C LEU A 366 -65.39 14.82 -67.19
N ASN A 367 -66.24 15.83 -67.31
CA ASN A 367 -66.08 17.10 -66.60
C ASN A 367 -66.13 16.92 -65.08
N GLN A 368 -67.03 16.07 -64.58
CA GLN A 368 -67.11 15.76 -63.16
C GLN A 368 -65.82 15.09 -62.65
N LYS A 369 -65.28 14.12 -63.39
CA LYS A 369 -64.00 13.47 -63.05
C LYS A 369 -62.82 14.44 -63.12
N ASN A 370 -62.80 15.37 -64.07
CA ASN A 370 -61.76 16.39 -64.14
C ASN A 370 -61.79 17.30 -62.91
N VAL A 371 -62.96 17.79 -62.50
CA VAL A 371 -63.12 18.60 -61.28
C VAL A 371 -62.71 17.81 -60.02
N GLU A 372 -63.07 16.53 -59.94
CA GLU A 372 -62.67 15.69 -58.80
C GLU A 372 -61.16 15.44 -58.76
N ASN A 373 -60.53 15.21 -59.92
CA ASN A 373 -59.07 15.09 -60.01
C ASN A 373 -58.35 16.39 -59.63
N GLU A 374 -58.82 17.55 -60.10
CA GLU A 374 -58.27 18.85 -59.69
C GLU A 374 -58.37 19.05 -58.17
N ARG A 375 -59.50 18.67 -57.55
CA ARG A 375 -59.66 18.72 -56.09
C ARG A 375 -58.69 17.78 -55.38
N ARG A 376 -58.51 16.55 -55.87
CA ARG A 376 -57.55 15.57 -55.29
C ARG A 376 -56.11 16.07 -55.40
N VAL A 377 -55.72 16.62 -56.55
CA VAL A 377 -54.38 17.19 -56.74
C VAL A 377 -54.15 18.37 -55.80
N LYS A 378 -55.14 19.26 -55.66
CA LYS A 378 -55.06 20.39 -54.72
C LYS A 378 -54.91 19.91 -53.28
N GLN A 379 -55.72 18.93 -52.86
CA GLN A 379 -55.64 18.34 -51.52
C GLN A 379 -54.30 17.63 -51.26
N LEU A 380 -53.77 16.92 -52.26
CA LEU A 380 -52.45 16.29 -52.16
C LEU A 380 -51.33 17.31 -52.04
N ASN A 381 -51.41 18.42 -52.78
CA ASN A 381 -50.43 19.52 -52.66
C ASN A 381 -50.51 20.20 -51.29
N GLU A 382 -51.71 20.51 -50.79
CA GLU A 382 -51.89 21.10 -49.46
C GLU A 382 -51.36 20.16 -48.36
N ASN A 383 -51.69 18.86 -48.43
CA ASN A 383 -51.18 17.86 -47.49
C ASN A 383 -49.65 17.69 -47.58
N SER A 384 -49.08 17.71 -48.79
CA SER A 384 -47.64 17.63 -49.01
C SER A 384 -46.93 18.86 -48.43
N GLN A 385 -47.49 20.05 -48.64
CA GLN A 385 -46.95 21.31 -48.14
C GLN A 385 -47.05 21.40 -46.62
N GLN A 386 -48.15 20.95 -46.01
CA GLN A 386 -48.27 20.85 -44.55
C GLN A 386 -47.23 19.89 -43.95
N LYS A 387 -47.03 18.72 -44.57
CA LYS A 387 -45.98 17.78 -44.14
C LYS A 387 -44.58 18.37 -44.26
N LEU A 388 -44.33 19.16 -45.31
CA LEU A 388 -43.05 19.81 -45.54
C LEU A 388 -42.78 20.91 -44.50
N VAL A 389 -43.80 21.68 -44.13
CA VAL A 389 -43.72 22.67 -43.04
C VAL A 389 -43.48 21.98 -41.69
N GLN A 390 -44.19 20.88 -41.40
CA GLN A 390 -43.99 20.12 -40.16
C GLN A 390 -42.60 19.46 -40.10
N ALA A 391 -42.10 18.95 -41.23
CA ALA A 391 -40.75 18.44 -41.31
C ALA A 391 -39.71 19.55 -41.10
N ALA A 392 -39.93 20.74 -41.67
CA ALA A 392 -39.05 21.88 -41.47
C ALA A 392 -39.02 22.36 -40.01
N SER A 393 -40.16 22.40 -39.31
CA SER A 393 -40.19 22.75 -37.88
C SER A 393 -39.47 21.72 -37.02
N SER A 394 -39.67 20.42 -37.28
CA SER A 394 -38.97 19.35 -36.56
C SER A 394 -37.45 19.38 -36.80
N VAL A 395 -37.01 19.66 -38.03
CA VAL A 395 -35.58 19.84 -38.33
C VAL A 395 -35.00 21.05 -37.58
N HIS A 396 -35.77 22.13 -37.45
CA HIS A 396 -35.33 23.31 -36.70
C HIS A 396 -35.18 23.01 -35.20
N GLU A 397 -36.16 22.36 -34.59
CA GLU A 397 -36.11 21.92 -33.18
C GLU A 397 -34.91 21.01 -32.91
N LEU A 398 -34.65 20.03 -33.79
CA LEU A 398 -33.47 19.16 -33.68
C LEU A 398 -32.16 19.93 -33.87
N THR A 399 -32.15 20.97 -34.71
CA THR A 399 -30.97 21.82 -34.91
C THR A 399 -30.64 22.60 -33.63
N ASP A 400 -31.66 23.15 -32.98
CA ASP A 400 -31.52 23.87 -31.71
C ASP A 400 -31.05 22.92 -30.59
N GLU A 401 -31.61 21.71 -30.51
CA GLU A 401 -31.18 20.70 -29.55
C GLU A 401 -29.72 20.28 -29.76
N ILE A 402 -29.31 20.07 -31.02
CA ILE A 402 -27.90 19.81 -31.37
C ILE A 402 -27.00 20.98 -30.93
N GLN A 403 -27.45 22.22 -31.05
CA GLN A 403 -26.68 23.39 -30.64
C GLN A 403 -26.55 23.47 -29.11
N ILE A 404 -27.61 23.18 -28.36
CA ILE A 404 -27.60 23.08 -26.89
C ILE A 404 -26.68 21.95 -26.43
N LEU A 405 -26.73 20.78 -27.08
CA LEU A 405 -25.85 19.65 -26.77
C LEU A 405 -24.38 20.00 -27.04
N LYS A 406 -24.07 20.72 -28.13
CA LYS A 406 -22.72 21.21 -28.42
C LYS A 406 -22.22 22.18 -27.35
N GLN A 407 -23.05 23.12 -26.90
CA GLN A 407 -22.69 24.03 -25.82
C GLN A 407 -22.48 23.27 -24.49
N THR A 408 -23.33 22.31 -24.17
CA THR A 408 -23.22 21.48 -22.97
C THR A 408 -21.93 20.65 -22.99
N LEU A 409 -21.59 20.04 -24.14
CA LEU A 409 -20.34 19.31 -24.34
C LEU A 409 -19.14 20.22 -24.11
N HIS A 410 -19.18 21.47 -24.61
CA HIS A 410 -18.09 22.43 -24.43
C HIS A 410 -17.88 22.79 -22.95
N VAL A 411 -18.96 23.07 -22.20
CA VAL A 411 -18.90 23.34 -20.76
C VAL A 411 -18.36 22.15 -19.98
N LEU A 412 -18.75 20.92 -20.33
CA LEU A 412 -18.22 19.70 -19.72
C LEU A 412 -16.72 19.53 -19.99
N GLN A 413 -16.26 19.80 -21.21
CA GLN A 413 -14.84 19.76 -21.57
C GLN A 413 -14.02 20.82 -20.79
N GLU A 414 -14.55 22.02 -20.61
CA GLU A 414 -13.90 23.06 -19.81
C GLU A 414 -13.86 22.69 -18.31
N SER A 415 -14.95 22.12 -17.80
CA SER A 415 -15.03 21.60 -16.42
C SER A 415 -14.01 20.49 -16.18
N GLU A 416 -13.88 19.54 -17.10
CA GLU A 416 -12.89 18.45 -17.02
C GLU A 416 -11.45 19.01 -17.01
N LYS A 417 -11.14 19.96 -17.91
CA LYS A 417 -9.83 20.66 -17.91
C LYS A 417 -9.57 21.42 -16.61
N SER A 418 -10.62 21.95 -15.97
CA SER A 418 -10.51 22.62 -14.67
C SER A 418 -10.24 21.62 -13.55
N GLN A 419 -10.97 20.49 -13.53
CA GLN A 419 -10.75 19.40 -12.57
C GLN A 419 -9.34 18.80 -12.70
N GLN A 420 -8.83 18.64 -13.92
CA GLN A 420 -7.48 18.15 -14.16
C GLN A 420 -6.43 19.09 -13.56
N ARG A 421 -6.56 20.41 -13.78
CA ARG A 421 -5.71 21.43 -13.15
C ARG A 421 -5.80 21.41 -11.62
N ALA A 422 -7.00 21.20 -11.07
CA ALA A 422 -7.18 21.08 -9.61
C ALA A 422 -6.50 19.83 -9.03
N ARG A 423 -6.54 18.69 -9.75
CA ARG A 423 -5.82 17.46 -9.36
C ARG A 423 -4.31 17.66 -9.38
N GLU A 424 -3.78 18.29 -10.43
CA GLU A 424 -2.35 18.61 -10.54
C GLU A 424 -1.87 19.53 -9.41
N LEU A 425 -2.66 20.56 -9.07
CA LEU A 425 -2.36 21.44 -7.94
C LEU A 425 -2.38 20.71 -6.59
N ALA A 426 -3.32 19.77 -6.40
CA ALA A 426 -3.40 18.95 -5.19
C ALA A 426 -2.19 18.01 -5.06
N THR A 427 -1.74 17.40 -6.16
CA THR A 427 -0.52 16.58 -6.19
C THR A 427 0.71 17.41 -5.87
N ALA A 428 0.88 18.58 -6.50
CA ALA A 428 1.99 19.48 -6.23
C ALA A 428 2.02 19.95 -4.76
N LYS A 429 0.86 20.22 -4.14
CA LYS A 429 0.78 20.53 -2.70
C LYS A 429 1.28 19.37 -1.84
N ARG A 430 0.90 18.13 -2.13
CA ARG A 430 1.37 16.94 -1.38
C ARG A 430 2.88 16.76 -1.49
N GLU A 431 3.45 16.96 -2.69
CA GLU A 431 4.90 16.89 -2.90
C GLU A 431 5.66 17.95 -2.10
N VAL A 432 5.14 19.19 -2.04
CA VAL A 432 5.71 20.27 -1.22
C VAL A 432 5.63 19.95 0.27
N GLU A 433 4.51 19.41 0.74
CA GLU A 433 4.35 18.97 2.14
C GLU A 433 5.32 17.82 2.50
N GLU A 434 5.51 16.85 1.60
CA GLU A 434 6.46 15.76 1.79
C GLU A 434 7.90 16.26 1.82
N SER A 435 8.27 17.16 0.89
CA SER A 435 9.58 17.81 0.88
C SER A 435 9.84 18.59 2.17
N ASN A 436 8.83 19.32 2.68
CA ASN A 436 8.95 20.04 3.95
C ASN A 436 9.12 19.09 5.15
N LYS A 437 8.43 17.94 5.17
CA LYS A 437 8.64 16.90 6.19
C LYS A 437 10.07 16.34 6.14
N LYS A 438 10.59 16.03 4.94
CA LYS A 438 11.98 15.59 4.75
C LYS A 438 12.98 16.63 5.26
N ARG A 439 12.74 17.91 4.97
CA ARG A 439 13.56 19.02 5.47
C ARG A 439 13.53 19.14 7.00
N LEU A 440 12.37 18.96 7.63
CA LEU A 440 12.25 18.98 9.09
C LEU A 440 12.94 17.77 9.74
N ALA A 441 12.84 16.58 9.14
CA ALA A 441 13.56 15.39 9.60
C ALA A 441 15.08 15.59 9.52
N ALA A 442 15.59 16.09 8.37
CA ALA A 442 17.01 16.41 8.21
C ALA A 442 17.48 17.48 9.22
N LYS A 443 16.63 18.47 9.53
CA LYS A 443 16.94 19.48 10.56
C LYS A 443 17.03 18.85 11.95
N ALA A 444 16.12 17.95 12.30
CA ALA A 444 16.15 17.24 13.59
C ALA A 444 17.38 16.34 13.71
N GLU A 445 17.76 15.64 12.64
CA GLU A 445 18.98 14.83 12.58
C GLU A 445 20.24 15.68 12.74
N THR A 446 20.31 16.83 12.06
CA THR A 446 21.43 17.77 12.21
C THR A 446 21.56 18.30 13.64
N GLN A 447 20.43 18.57 14.31
CA GLN A 447 20.43 18.98 15.72
C GLN A 447 20.91 17.85 16.64
N LYS A 448 20.49 16.60 16.37
CA LYS A 448 20.96 15.43 17.11
C LYS A 448 22.48 15.25 16.98
N LEU A 449 23.00 15.33 15.76
CA LEU A 449 24.45 15.24 15.49
C LEU A 449 25.22 16.38 16.15
N ALA A 450 24.68 17.60 16.18
CA ALA A 450 25.30 18.71 16.89
C ALA A 450 25.42 18.45 18.40
N ILE A 451 24.37 17.90 19.03
CA ILE A 451 24.38 17.53 20.46
C ILE A 451 25.40 16.41 20.73
N GLU A 452 25.47 15.40 19.84
CA GLU A 452 26.45 14.31 19.95
C GLU A 452 27.90 14.83 19.82
N LEU A 453 28.16 15.76 18.89
CA LEU A 453 29.45 16.41 18.74
C LEU A 453 29.83 17.25 19.97
N GLU A 454 28.91 18.02 20.54
CA GLU A 454 29.16 18.75 21.79
C GLU A 454 29.47 17.80 22.97
N SER A 455 28.80 16.66 23.04
CA SER A 455 29.07 15.62 24.04
C SER A 455 30.46 15.02 23.87
N LEU A 456 30.83 14.64 22.65
CA LEU A 456 32.17 14.13 22.33
C LEU A 456 33.26 15.16 22.62
N GLN A 457 33.01 16.44 22.32
CA GLN A 457 33.93 17.53 22.60
C GLN A 457 34.17 17.70 24.11
N LYS A 458 33.13 17.56 24.95
CA LYS A 458 33.27 17.57 26.42
C LYS A 458 34.09 16.39 26.93
N ILE A 459 33.85 15.18 26.40
CA ILE A 459 34.61 13.97 26.73
C ILE A 459 36.09 14.16 26.37
N ALA A 460 36.37 14.67 25.17
CA ALA A 460 37.73 14.95 24.71
C ALA A 460 38.44 15.99 25.60
N GLN A 461 37.77 17.09 25.96
CA GLN A 461 38.31 18.09 26.90
C GLN A 461 38.64 17.48 28.27
N GLN A 462 37.77 16.63 28.81
CA GLN A 462 38.01 15.95 30.09
C GLN A 462 39.23 15.01 30.01
N HIS A 463 39.38 14.26 28.92
CA HIS A 463 40.55 13.44 28.69
C HIS A 463 41.82 14.29 28.59
N ASN A 464 41.81 15.40 27.87
CA ASN A 464 42.97 16.30 27.76
C ASN A 464 43.40 16.85 29.13
N LEU A 465 42.47 17.31 29.96
CA LEU A 465 42.76 17.78 31.32
C LEU A 465 43.37 16.67 32.21
N THR A 466 42.86 15.44 32.06
CA THR A 466 43.39 14.27 32.79
C THR A 466 44.81 13.94 32.34
N THR A 467 45.05 13.90 31.02
CA THR A 467 46.37 13.66 30.43
C THR A 467 47.37 14.73 30.84
N GLU A 468 46.98 16.00 30.79
CA GLU A 468 47.82 17.13 31.20
C GLU A 468 48.20 17.03 32.69
N THR A 469 47.25 16.71 33.55
CA THR A 469 47.50 16.51 34.99
C THR A 469 48.48 15.37 35.25
N LEU A 470 48.32 14.24 34.54
CA LEU A 470 49.23 13.10 34.62
C LEU A 470 50.62 13.45 34.10
N CYS A 471 50.74 14.12 32.96
CA CYS A 471 52.02 14.53 32.38
C CYS A 471 52.77 15.47 33.33
N ARG A 472 52.11 16.50 33.88
CA ARG A 472 52.72 17.40 34.87
C ARG A 472 53.22 16.64 36.11
N SER A 473 52.43 15.70 36.63
CA SER A 473 52.82 14.85 37.76
C SER A 473 54.06 14.00 37.45
N LEU A 474 54.12 13.42 36.25
CA LEU A 474 55.26 12.62 35.80
C LEU A 474 56.52 13.49 35.57
N VAL A 475 56.38 14.66 34.96
CA VAL A 475 57.48 15.64 34.79
C VAL A 475 58.11 15.99 36.13
N LEU A 476 57.31 16.26 37.16
CA LEU A 476 57.81 16.54 38.51
C LEU A 476 58.54 15.34 39.12
N LYS A 477 57.99 14.12 38.96
CA LYS A 477 58.64 12.89 39.47
C LYS A 477 59.97 12.61 38.77
N LEU A 478 60.03 12.77 37.44
CA LEU A 478 61.26 12.61 36.66
C LEU A 478 62.27 13.70 36.99
N GLY A 479 61.84 14.95 37.21
CA GLY A 479 62.71 16.03 37.68
C GLY A 479 63.38 15.69 39.01
N ASN A 480 62.60 15.25 40.01
CA ASN A 480 63.13 14.81 41.30
C ASN A 480 64.09 13.61 41.18
N LEU A 481 63.83 12.70 40.24
CA LEU A 481 64.72 11.57 39.96
C LEU A 481 66.03 12.03 39.32
N ALA A 482 65.97 12.91 38.33
CA ALA A 482 67.13 13.51 37.68
C ALA A 482 68.03 14.23 38.70
N GLU A 483 67.43 15.03 39.60
CA GLU A 483 68.15 15.69 40.69
C GLU A 483 68.88 14.69 41.59
N ARG A 484 68.22 13.60 42.00
CA ARG A 484 68.84 12.55 42.82
C ARG A 484 69.97 11.81 42.10
N VAL A 485 69.81 11.53 40.80
CA VAL A 485 70.87 10.92 39.98
C VAL A 485 72.06 11.87 39.85
N GLN A 486 71.80 13.16 39.63
CA GLN A 486 72.82 14.19 39.57
C GLN A 486 73.56 14.36 40.91
N GLU A 487 72.85 14.34 42.04
CA GLU A 487 73.45 14.33 43.37
C GLU A 487 74.34 13.10 43.57
N ALA A 488 73.89 11.91 43.14
CA ALA A 488 74.68 10.69 43.22
C ALA A 488 75.95 10.77 42.36
N LEU A 489 75.85 11.30 41.14
CA LEU A 489 76.98 11.61 40.26
C LEU A 489 77.97 12.54 40.93
N GLN A 490 77.51 13.70 41.46
CA GLN A 490 78.38 14.65 42.16
C GLN A 490 79.05 14.03 43.40
N ILE A 491 78.37 13.14 44.12
CA ILE A 491 78.96 12.42 45.25
C ILE A 491 80.06 11.47 44.76
N LEU A 492 79.87 10.78 43.64
CA LEU A 492 80.88 9.90 43.03
C LEU A 492 82.07 10.71 42.49
N GLU A 493 81.83 11.82 41.79
CA GLU A 493 82.86 12.73 41.29
C GLU A 493 83.67 13.34 42.45
N LYS A 494 83.02 13.79 43.53
CA LYS A 494 83.71 14.28 44.74
C LYS A 494 84.54 13.19 45.43
N ARG A 495 84.13 11.91 45.33
CA ARG A 495 84.94 10.78 45.80
C ARG A 495 86.14 10.52 44.90
N MET A 496 86.02 10.77 43.60
CA MET A 496 87.14 10.70 42.65
C MET A 496 88.13 11.87 42.83
N GLN A 497 87.67 13.05 43.26
CA GLN A 497 88.48 14.28 43.38
C GLN A 497 89.20 14.48 44.73
N LYS A 498 89.34 13.46 45.60
CA LYS A 498 90.18 13.55 46.81
C LYS A 498 91.63 13.10 46.47
N PRO A 499 92.69 13.84 46.85
CA PRO A 499 93.82 14.11 45.95
C PRO A 499 94.98 13.10 46.04
N THR A 500 95.56 12.80 44.87
CA THR A 500 97.02 12.66 44.72
C THR A 500 97.52 13.99 44.12
N THR A 501 98.58 14.55 44.69
CA THR A 501 99.12 15.90 44.49
C THR A 501 99.63 16.26 43.09
N CYS A 502 99.51 17.56 42.78
CA CYS A 502 100.30 18.41 41.86
C CYS A 502 100.11 18.27 40.33
N SER A 503 99.64 19.35 39.69
CA SER A 503 100.47 20.26 38.87
C SER A 503 99.62 21.22 38.04
N ASP A 504 100.01 22.49 38.05
CA ASP A 504 99.56 23.60 37.20
C ASP A 504 99.70 23.37 35.69
N ASN A 505 98.80 24.00 34.92
CA ASN A 505 98.98 24.85 33.72
C ASN A 505 97.73 24.75 32.81
N GLN A 506 97.00 25.85 32.55
CA GLN A 506 97.09 26.71 31.33
C GLN A 506 97.00 25.91 30.01
N ALA A 507 96.19 26.22 29.00
CA ALA A 507 95.35 27.37 28.66
C ALA A 507 94.48 27.04 27.41
N THR A 508 93.47 27.88 27.15
CA THR A 508 92.94 28.34 25.84
C THR A 508 92.50 27.36 24.74
N GLU A 509 91.23 27.44 24.34
CA GLU A 509 90.71 27.64 22.96
C GLU A 509 89.17 27.65 23.04
N GLU A 510 88.48 28.75 22.72
CA GLU A 510 88.06 29.18 21.37
C GLU A 510 87.08 28.18 20.70
N VAL A 511 85.85 28.63 20.40
CA VAL A 511 85.06 28.36 19.16
C VAL A 511 83.55 28.61 19.37
N ARG A 512 83.09 29.69 18.73
CA ARG A 512 81.85 29.92 17.94
C ARG A 512 80.42 29.61 18.46
N HIS A 513 79.66 30.72 18.58
CA HIS A 513 78.27 31.03 18.19
C HIS A 513 77.54 30.06 17.21
N PRO A 514 76.19 29.95 17.28
CA PRO A 514 75.24 30.99 16.81
C PRO A 514 74.07 31.25 17.79
N GLU A 515 73.62 32.47 18.09
CA GLU A 515 72.92 33.46 17.24
C GLU A 515 71.86 32.87 16.30
N MET A 516 70.64 32.69 16.82
CA MET A 516 69.43 32.45 16.03
C MET A 516 68.51 33.67 16.15
N ALA A 517 68.63 34.55 15.17
CA ALA A 517 67.61 35.52 14.81
C ALA A 517 66.88 34.98 13.57
N HIS A 518 65.55 34.84 13.63
CA HIS A 518 64.52 34.82 12.56
C HIS A 518 63.22 34.41 13.28
N GLU A 519 62.03 34.97 13.07
CA GLU A 519 61.51 35.80 12.00
C GLU A 519 60.26 36.53 12.51
N LYS A 520 60.10 37.76 12.03
CA LYS A 520 58.89 38.57 12.16
C LYS A 520 57.85 38.09 11.15
N ASN A 521 56.58 38.24 11.54
CA ASN A 521 55.44 38.56 10.68
C ASN A 521 54.94 37.49 9.70
N LEU A 522 53.88 36.78 10.10
CA LEU A 522 52.78 36.43 9.20
C LEU A 522 51.46 36.90 9.80
N THR A 523 51.00 38.03 9.26
CA THR A 523 49.62 38.51 9.29
C THR A 523 48.65 37.43 8.80
N THR A 524 47.84 36.88 9.70
CA THR A 524 46.58 36.23 9.32
C THR A 524 45.44 37.23 9.47
N ARG A 525 45.11 37.79 8.30
CA ARG A 525 43.89 38.50 7.91
C ARG A 525 42.67 38.04 8.72
N ALA A 526 42.06 38.99 9.41
CA ALA A 526 40.74 38.88 10.02
C ALA A 526 39.70 38.44 8.98
N VAL A 527 39.29 37.17 9.03
CA VAL A 527 37.98 36.74 8.54
C VAL A 527 37.07 36.77 9.74
N ARG A 528 36.32 37.88 9.84
CA ARG A 528 35.23 38.09 10.78
C ARG A 528 34.09 37.15 10.40
N GLY A 529 34.18 35.89 10.82
CA GLY A 529 33.18 34.84 10.60
C GLY A 529 32.99 34.03 11.87
N THR A 530 31.94 34.35 12.62
CA THR A 530 31.31 33.56 13.69
C THR A 530 32.24 32.99 14.77
N ALA A 531 32.49 33.79 15.80
CA ALA A 531 33.19 33.44 17.04
C ALA A 531 32.35 32.54 17.97
N PHE A 532 32.06 31.32 17.53
CA PHE A 532 31.60 30.24 18.40
C PHE A 532 32.56 29.06 18.18
N ASN A 533 33.23 28.62 19.25
CA ASN A 533 34.02 27.38 19.33
C ASN A 533 35.56 27.37 19.06
N GLN A 534 36.29 28.49 19.19
CA GLN A 534 37.78 28.46 19.15
C GLN A 534 38.48 28.08 20.46
N GLN A 535 37.79 28.02 21.60
CA GLN A 535 38.43 27.69 22.89
C GLN A 535 38.82 26.20 23.04
N SER A 536 38.32 25.32 22.17
CA SER A 536 38.51 23.87 22.33
C SER A 536 39.73 23.32 21.60
N PHE A 537 40.27 24.06 20.63
CA PHE A 537 41.52 23.71 19.97
C PHE A 537 42.74 23.99 20.86
N LEU A 538 42.66 25.01 21.72
CA LEU A 538 43.78 25.39 22.62
C LEU A 538 44.13 24.30 23.66
N GLY A 539 43.20 23.42 24.01
CA GLY A 539 43.43 22.36 25.00
C GLY A 539 44.16 21.12 24.46
N ILE A 540 44.27 20.97 23.14
CA ILE A 540 45.07 19.89 22.52
C ILE A 540 46.54 20.31 22.53
N ASP A 541 46.80 21.56 22.14
CA ASP A 541 48.16 22.13 22.09
C ASP A 541 48.87 22.11 23.46
N THR A 542 48.13 22.28 24.57
CA THR A 542 48.71 22.26 25.94
C THR A 542 49.08 20.86 26.41
N ALA A 543 48.29 19.84 26.03
CA ALA A 543 48.60 18.44 26.33
C ALA A 543 49.81 17.96 25.51
N GLU A 544 49.89 18.35 24.23
CA GLU A 544 51.06 18.09 23.38
C GLU A 544 52.32 18.75 23.94
N GLN A 545 52.25 20.01 24.38
CA GLN A 545 53.37 20.68 25.04
C GLN A 545 53.81 19.96 26.33
N SER A 546 52.86 19.49 27.13
CA SER A 546 53.16 18.74 28.37
C SER A 546 53.83 17.39 28.07
N LEU A 547 53.43 16.71 26.98
CA LEU A 547 54.08 15.49 26.51
C LEU A 547 55.49 15.75 26.00
N MET A 548 55.72 16.84 25.26
CA MET A 548 57.07 17.23 24.82
C MET A 548 58.00 17.50 26.01
N GLN A 549 57.52 18.20 27.05
CA GLN A 549 58.29 18.41 28.28
C GLN A 549 58.60 17.10 29.02
N LEU A 550 57.64 16.16 29.06
CA LEU A 550 57.85 14.85 29.64
C LEU A 550 58.93 14.07 28.88
N GLN A 551 58.89 14.11 27.55
CA GLN A 551 59.88 13.47 26.69
C GLN A 551 61.28 14.05 26.93
N GLU A 552 61.41 15.37 27.00
CA GLU A 552 62.67 16.05 27.29
C GLU A 552 63.26 15.63 28.65
N LYS A 553 62.43 15.56 29.69
CA LYS A 553 62.87 15.09 31.03
C LYS A 553 63.27 13.63 31.04
N LEU A 554 62.59 12.78 30.27
CA LEU A 554 62.94 11.37 30.16
C LEU A 554 64.30 11.19 29.47
N SER A 555 64.56 11.94 28.40
CA SER A 555 65.87 11.98 27.74
C SER A 555 66.99 12.43 28.69
N MET A 556 66.76 13.49 29.46
CA MET A 556 67.72 13.96 30.46
C MET A 556 68.03 12.89 31.52
N VAL A 557 67.02 12.20 32.06
CA VAL A 557 67.24 11.10 33.03
C VAL A 557 68.03 9.96 32.40
N ALA A 558 67.75 9.62 31.15
CA ALA A 558 68.49 8.57 30.42
C ALA A 558 69.97 8.94 30.28
N GLU A 559 70.28 10.16 29.83
CA GLU A 559 71.67 10.66 29.69
C GLU A 559 72.40 10.69 31.04
N LEU A 560 71.74 11.14 32.11
CA LEU A 560 72.33 11.13 33.46
C LEU A 560 72.59 9.72 33.97
N THR A 561 71.70 8.78 33.66
CA THR A 561 71.85 7.37 34.04
C THR A 561 72.99 6.71 33.26
N GLU A 562 73.14 7.02 31.97
CA GLU A 562 74.26 6.56 31.15
C GLU A 562 75.60 7.05 31.71
N LYS A 563 75.71 8.35 32.01
CA LYS A 563 76.90 8.91 32.69
C LYS A 563 77.17 8.27 34.05
N LEU A 564 76.13 7.99 34.83
CA LEU A 564 76.28 7.30 36.12
C LEU A 564 76.84 5.88 35.92
N CYS A 565 76.39 5.18 34.88
CA CYS A 565 76.93 3.88 34.50
C CYS A 565 78.39 3.98 34.06
N GLU A 566 78.76 4.97 33.23
CA GLU A 566 80.14 5.22 32.81
C GLU A 566 81.05 5.49 34.01
N VAL A 567 80.69 6.43 34.90
CA VAL A 567 81.46 6.74 36.12
C VAL A 567 81.56 5.52 37.06
N SER A 568 80.51 4.72 37.13
CA SER A 568 80.50 3.48 37.92
C SER A 568 81.39 2.39 37.30
N MET A 569 81.46 2.32 35.97
CA MET A 569 82.37 1.44 35.24
C MET A 569 83.83 1.90 35.37
N ASP A 570 84.11 3.20 35.32
CA ASP A 570 85.44 3.77 35.55
C ASP A 570 85.92 3.53 36.99
N GLN A 571 84.99 3.45 37.96
CA GLN A 571 85.29 3.03 39.33
C GLN A 571 85.59 1.53 39.49
N GLN A 572 85.44 0.67 38.47
CA GLN A 572 85.74 -0.76 38.55
C GLN A 572 87.23 -1.11 38.62
N GLU A 573 88.15 -0.14 38.73
CA GLU A 573 89.49 -0.40 39.31
C GLU A 573 89.48 -0.56 40.84
N VAL A 574 88.36 -0.25 41.52
CA VAL A 574 88.10 -0.61 42.92
C VAL A 574 87.03 -1.68 42.94
N SER A 575 87.38 -2.92 43.35
CA SER A 575 86.47 -4.07 43.20
C SER A 575 85.07 -3.75 43.75
N LEU A 576 84.05 -3.88 42.91
CA LEU A 576 82.63 -3.70 43.26
C LEU A 576 82.26 -4.48 44.53
N LYS A 577 82.95 -5.59 44.78
CA LYS A 577 82.88 -6.41 46.00
C LYS A 577 83.24 -5.64 47.28
N GLU A 578 84.27 -4.79 47.29
CA GLU A 578 84.69 -3.97 48.44
C GLU A 578 83.71 -2.82 48.71
N VAL A 579 83.17 -2.20 47.65
CA VAL A 579 82.18 -1.10 47.77
C VAL A 579 80.83 -1.64 48.21
N VAL A 580 80.36 -2.75 47.63
CA VAL A 580 79.14 -3.43 48.07
C VAL A 580 79.31 -3.98 49.48
N LYS A 581 80.45 -4.57 49.84
CA LYS A 581 80.74 -5.01 51.21
C LYS A 581 80.70 -3.82 52.18
N THR A 582 81.36 -2.72 51.88
CA THR A 582 81.39 -1.53 52.76
C THR A 582 80.02 -0.87 52.88
N ARG A 583 79.24 -0.75 51.78
CA ARG A 583 77.87 -0.22 51.80
C ARG A 583 76.89 -1.16 52.49
N LEU A 584 77.00 -2.47 52.28
CA LEU A 584 76.17 -3.47 52.94
C LEU A 584 76.51 -3.52 54.44
N THR A 585 77.78 -3.44 54.82
CA THR A 585 78.20 -3.30 56.22
C THR A 585 77.66 -2.00 56.80
N GLN A 586 77.84 -0.83 56.15
CA GLN A 586 77.28 0.43 56.64
C GLN A 586 75.75 0.41 56.75
N PHE A 587 75.04 -0.19 55.80
CA PHE A 587 73.59 -0.29 55.80
C PHE A 587 73.09 -1.26 56.87
N VAL A 588 73.75 -2.41 57.05
CA VAL A 588 73.45 -3.34 58.14
C VAL A 588 73.76 -2.68 59.49
N THR A 589 74.89 -1.98 59.62
CA THR A 589 75.25 -1.27 60.85
C THR A 589 74.31 -0.10 61.14
N GLN A 590 73.84 0.65 60.13
CA GLN A 590 72.83 1.70 60.29
C GLN A 590 71.47 1.11 60.66
N CYS A 591 70.97 0.09 59.95
CA CYS A 591 69.68 -0.52 60.26
C CYS A 591 69.67 -1.21 61.63
N PHE A 592 70.77 -1.84 62.05
CA PHE A 592 70.89 -2.39 63.40
C PHE A 592 71.08 -1.29 64.45
N ALA A 593 71.87 -0.25 64.20
CA ALA A 593 72.01 0.87 65.14
C ALA A 593 70.70 1.67 65.28
N GLU A 594 69.91 1.79 64.21
CA GLU A 594 68.60 2.46 64.19
C GLU A 594 67.53 1.61 64.88
N LYS A 595 67.52 0.29 64.68
CA LYS A 595 66.62 -0.62 65.42
C LYS A 595 67.00 -0.78 66.88
N VAL A 596 68.28 -0.82 67.22
CA VAL A 596 68.75 -0.83 68.62
C VAL A 596 68.45 0.50 69.28
N ARG A 597 68.68 1.64 68.61
CA ARG A 597 68.29 2.97 69.11
C ARG A 597 66.77 3.10 69.28
N GLN A 598 65.96 2.63 68.33
CA GLN A 598 64.49 2.61 68.46
C GLN A 598 63.98 1.63 69.53
N ALA A 599 64.67 0.52 69.77
CA ALA A 599 64.33 -0.40 70.85
C ALA A 599 64.68 0.18 72.22
N TYR A 600 65.81 0.87 72.36
CA TYR A 600 66.19 1.56 73.60
C TYR A 600 65.31 2.79 73.88
N THR A 601 64.95 3.59 72.88
CA THR A 601 64.02 4.72 73.09
C THR A 601 62.60 4.25 73.43
N LYS A 602 62.14 3.11 72.89
CA LYS A 602 60.84 2.53 73.29
C LYS A 602 60.85 1.88 74.68
N VAL A 603 62.00 1.45 75.17
CA VAL A 603 62.16 0.97 76.56
C VAL A 603 62.21 2.14 77.54
N ASP A 604 62.82 3.27 77.18
CA ASP A 604 62.77 4.52 77.98
C ASP A 604 61.38 5.18 77.99
N GLU A 605 60.66 5.20 76.86
CA GLU A 605 59.27 5.70 76.83
C GLU A 605 58.28 4.76 77.55
N GLY A 606 58.58 3.45 77.58
CA GLY A 606 57.79 2.45 78.30
C GLY A 606 57.96 2.49 79.82
N THR A 607 59.13 2.94 80.32
CA THR A 607 59.37 3.11 81.77
C THR A 607 58.81 4.43 82.30
N GLU A 608 58.73 5.49 81.50
CA GLU A 608 58.02 6.73 81.87
C GLU A 608 56.49 6.54 81.87
N SER A 609 55.93 5.77 80.91
CA SER A 609 54.49 5.46 80.88
C SER A 609 54.01 4.60 82.05
N LEU A 610 54.87 3.73 82.61
CA LEU A 610 54.55 2.92 83.79
C LEU A 610 54.58 3.74 85.10
N PHE A 611 55.34 4.84 85.15
CA PHE A 611 55.36 5.78 86.28
C PHE A 611 54.18 6.77 86.26
N GLU A 612 53.64 7.14 85.09
CA GLU A 612 52.42 7.97 85.02
C GLU A 612 51.13 7.17 85.24
N SER A 613 51.06 5.89 84.84
CA SER A 613 49.88 5.05 85.07
C SER A 613 49.72 4.64 86.55
N ALA A 614 50.82 4.60 87.33
CA ALA A 614 50.78 4.37 88.78
C ALA A 614 50.34 5.62 89.60
N LYS A 615 50.29 6.81 88.98
CA LYS A 615 49.90 8.08 89.64
C LYS A 615 48.41 8.41 89.47
N ALA A 616 47.73 7.79 88.51
CA ALA A 616 46.31 8.05 88.20
C ALA A 616 45.31 7.12 88.94
N SER A 617 45.78 6.14 89.73
CA SER A 617 44.92 5.18 90.46
C SER A 617 44.63 5.55 91.93
N VAL A 618 44.96 6.77 92.38
CA VAL A 618 44.77 7.21 93.79
C VAL A 618 43.64 8.24 93.97
N HIS A 619 42.89 8.62 92.93
CA HIS A 619 41.76 9.57 93.07
C HIS A 619 40.45 9.01 92.49
N SER A 620 39.89 8.00 93.16
CA SER A 620 38.45 7.72 93.15
C SER A 620 38.05 6.99 94.44
N SER A 621 37.96 7.75 95.52
CA SER A 621 37.25 7.38 96.75
C SER A 621 36.57 8.63 97.29
N SER A 622 35.41 8.94 96.72
CA SER A 622 34.26 9.56 97.36
C SER A 622 33.03 9.16 96.58
#